data_AF-A0A0A2T9J2-F1
#
_entry.id   AF-A0A0A2T9J2-F1
#
_cell.length_a   1.000
_cell.length_b   1.000
_cell.length_c   1.000
_cell.angle_alpha   90.00
_cell.angle_beta   90.00
_cell.angle_gamma   90.00
#
_symmetry.space_group_name_H-M   'P 1'
#
loop_
_entity.id
_entity.type
_entity.pdbx_description
1 polymer ?
#
loop_
_entity_poly.entity_id
_entity_poly.type
_entity_poly.pdbx_seq_one_letter_code
_entity_poly.pdbx_strand_id
1 'polypeptide(L)'
;MYFNKLNKLLDNIEVKRSGSIFKIYKKGTDQELNPNEISSGESELISLGIECLVFEKECNKEKQNILFLDEPDVHLHPDLQARLCNFIRELVSNKNAIIFLATHSTAILGALEDFEGTHIEFMIAGQKELNFKKISDEYRKILPIFGAHPLSNLFNQSPILLVEGEDDERIWQQAIRTSNKKLKLYPCSTDGISNMPAYEQDIEQIIMAVYDDASAFSLRDKDENTSNIEDLKKIKRFILNCRAAENLLLTDQVLETLDLTWDELVRRIETWLSNKQSHPHYQVMLNFKDSGYDRQNFNLKEIRNDLMYLIEKPVSWEVAIGKTIGKLVAKDELKKNTAPNSHDIAAYLGERLVEILITNKDSNISNKVN
;
A
#
# COMPACT_ATOMS: atom_id res chain seq x y z
N MET A 1 -11.51 -27.48 29.48
CA MET A 1 -10.74 -27.34 28.22
C MET A 1 -11.45 -26.40 27.23
N TYR A 2 -12.68 -26.70 26.80
CA TYR A 2 -13.42 -25.86 25.83
C TYR A 2 -13.74 -24.43 26.30
N PHE A 3 -14.17 -24.27 27.56
CA PHE A 3 -14.39 -22.93 28.14
C PHE A 3 -13.12 -22.08 28.20
N ASN A 4 -11.94 -22.70 28.37
CA ASN A 4 -10.68 -21.94 28.36
C ASN A 4 -10.39 -21.41 26.96
N LYS A 5 -10.72 -22.17 25.90
CA LYS A 5 -10.59 -21.68 24.51
C LYS A 5 -11.58 -20.54 24.24
N LEU A 6 -12.84 -20.69 24.64
CA LEU A 6 -13.85 -19.64 24.50
C LEU A 6 -13.47 -18.36 25.27
N ASN A 7 -12.96 -18.49 26.49
CA ASN A 7 -12.55 -17.35 27.31
C ASN A 7 -11.30 -16.62 26.80
N LYS A 8 -10.54 -17.20 25.86
CA LYS A 8 -9.47 -16.48 25.15
C LYS A 8 -10.03 -15.43 24.18
N LEU A 9 -11.24 -15.65 23.66
CA LEU A 9 -11.90 -14.72 22.73
C LEU A 9 -12.39 -13.45 23.45
N LEU A 10 -12.77 -13.57 24.72
CA LEU A 10 -13.53 -12.57 25.45
C LEU A 10 -12.63 -11.62 26.24
N ASP A 11 -12.95 -10.32 26.20
CA ASP A 11 -12.15 -9.28 26.85
C ASP A 11 -12.56 -9.02 28.28
N ASN A 12 -13.82 -8.69 28.48
CA ASN A 12 -14.30 -8.18 29.75
C ASN A 12 -15.08 -9.23 30.54
N ILE A 13 -15.38 -10.34 29.89
CA ILE A 13 -16.21 -11.40 30.44
C ILE A 13 -15.53 -12.77 30.35
N GLU A 14 -15.98 -13.70 31.18
CA GLU A 14 -15.58 -15.10 31.14
C GLU A 14 -16.79 -16.00 31.35
N VAL A 15 -16.87 -17.06 30.55
CA VAL A 15 -17.88 -18.10 30.67
C VAL A 15 -17.36 -19.17 31.61
N LYS A 16 -18.10 -19.41 32.71
CA LYS A 16 -17.81 -20.47 33.67
C LYS A 16 -18.97 -21.47 33.70
N ARG A 17 -18.65 -22.73 33.95
CA ARG A 17 -19.67 -23.78 34.13
C ARG A 17 -20.21 -23.71 35.56
N SER A 18 -21.53 -23.66 35.70
CA SER A 18 -22.25 -23.73 36.97
C SER A 18 -23.25 -24.88 36.92
N GLY A 19 -22.82 -26.07 37.32
CA GLY A 19 -23.62 -27.29 37.20
C GLY A 19 -23.87 -27.71 35.74
N SER A 20 -25.15 -27.77 35.35
CA SER A 20 -25.61 -28.10 33.98
C SER A 20 -25.72 -26.88 33.06
N ILE A 21 -25.65 -25.66 33.61
CA ILE A 21 -25.73 -24.41 32.86
C ILE A 21 -24.37 -23.71 32.81
N PHE A 22 -24.20 -22.81 31.85
CA PHE A 22 -23.10 -21.86 31.85
C PHE A 22 -23.60 -20.51 32.36
N LYS A 23 -22.70 -19.77 33.01
CA LYS A 23 -22.93 -18.43 33.54
C LYS A 23 -21.80 -17.53 33.08
N ILE A 24 -22.11 -16.25 32.93
CA ILE A 24 -21.19 -15.23 32.43
C ILE A 24 -20.77 -14.37 33.61
N TYR A 25 -19.47 -14.16 33.74
CA TYR A 25 -18.87 -13.39 34.83
C TYR A 25 -18.03 -12.27 34.25
N LYS A 26 -17.87 -11.19 35.00
CA LYS A 26 -16.87 -10.18 34.67
C LYS A 26 -15.47 -10.77 34.88
N LYS A 27 -14.61 -10.70 33.85
CA LYS A 27 -13.32 -11.38 33.80
C LYS A 27 -12.43 -10.99 34.99
N GLY A 28 -11.86 -11.99 35.66
CA GLY A 28 -11.02 -11.79 36.83
C GLY A 28 -11.80 -11.48 38.12
N THR A 29 -13.12 -11.62 38.11
CA THR A 29 -13.98 -11.43 39.27
C THR A 29 -15.01 -12.57 39.40
N ASP A 30 -15.69 -12.63 40.53
CA ASP A 30 -16.84 -13.52 40.75
C ASP A 30 -18.20 -12.80 40.58
N GLN A 31 -18.19 -11.60 39.97
CA GLN A 31 -19.41 -10.87 39.63
C GLN A 31 -20.10 -11.54 38.43
N GLU A 32 -21.25 -12.18 38.66
CA GLU A 32 -22.13 -12.70 37.61
C GLU A 32 -22.79 -11.55 36.85
N LEU A 33 -22.84 -11.65 35.52
CA LEU A 33 -23.44 -10.67 34.62
C LEU A 33 -24.72 -11.23 34.00
N ASN A 34 -25.73 -10.39 33.88
CA ASN A 34 -26.93 -10.71 33.11
C ASN A 34 -26.67 -10.54 31.60
N PRO A 35 -27.44 -11.21 30.73
CA PRO A 35 -27.30 -11.09 29.28
C PRO A 35 -27.36 -9.64 28.76
N ASN A 36 -28.15 -8.78 29.42
CA ASN A 36 -28.31 -7.37 29.05
C ASN A 36 -27.08 -6.50 29.39
N GLU A 37 -26.12 -7.03 30.14
CA GLU A 37 -24.91 -6.33 30.58
C GLU A 37 -23.70 -6.65 29.69
N ILE A 38 -23.90 -7.47 28.65
CA ILE A 38 -22.86 -7.92 27.73
C ILE A 38 -22.92 -7.09 26.45
N SER A 39 -21.77 -6.76 25.88
CA SER A 39 -21.72 -6.07 24.60
C SER A 39 -22.25 -6.97 23.48
N SER A 40 -22.94 -6.39 22.49
CA SER A 40 -23.48 -7.16 21.35
C SER A 40 -22.39 -7.95 20.63
N GLY A 41 -21.20 -7.37 20.47
CA GLY A 41 -20.05 -8.05 19.85
C GLY A 41 -19.52 -9.23 20.67
N GLU A 42 -19.45 -9.13 22.00
CA GLU A 42 -19.06 -10.28 22.84
C GLU A 42 -20.13 -11.39 22.82
N SER A 43 -21.41 -11.03 22.77
CA SER A 43 -22.50 -12.01 22.64
C SER A 43 -22.41 -12.77 21.32
N GLU A 44 -22.18 -12.05 20.21
CA GLU A 44 -22.02 -12.65 18.89
C GLU A 44 -20.80 -13.60 18.86
N LEU A 45 -19.69 -13.14 19.43
CA LEU A 45 -18.45 -13.92 19.51
C LEU A 45 -18.59 -15.19 20.37
N ILE A 46 -19.41 -15.15 21.44
CA ILE A 46 -19.76 -16.35 22.21
C ILE A 46 -20.52 -17.34 21.35
N SER A 47 -21.58 -16.88 20.66
CA SER A 47 -22.41 -17.74 19.81
C SER A 47 -21.56 -18.41 18.73
N LEU A 48 -20.82 -17.62 17.96
CA LEU A 48 -19.94 -18.13 16.90
C LEU A 48 -18.83 -19.03 17.44
N GLY A 49 -18.26 -18.68 18.59
CA GLY A 49 -17.27 -19.47 19.29
C GLY A 49 -17.81 -20.85 19.68
N ILE A 50 -19.05 -20.92 20.19
CA ILE A 50 -19.70 -22.19 20.54
C ILE A 50 -19.93 -23.04 19.29
N GLU A 51 -20.41 -22.47 18.19
CA GLU A 51 -20.62 -23.21 16.93
C GLU A 51 -19.32 -23.82 16.41
N CYS A 52 -18.25 -23.03 16.40
CA CYS A 52 -16.90 -23.48 16.06
C CYS A 52 -16.39 -24.61 16.98
N LEU A 53 -16.66 -24.54 18.30
CA LEU A 53 -16.30 -25.61 19.25
C LEU A 53 -17.12 -26.88 19.03
N VAL A 54 -18.41 -26.75 18.71
CA VAL A 54 -19.27 -27.88 18.35
C VAL A 54 -18.74 -28.54 17.09
N PHE A 55 -18.39 -27.77 16.07
CA PHE A 55 -17.73 -28.28 14.87
C PHE A 55 -16.43 -29.02 15.20
N GLU A 56 -15.56 -28.45 16.05
CA GLU A 56 -14.31 -29.10 16.48
C GLU A 56 -14.54 -30.51 17.08
N LYS A 57 -15.63 -30.65 17.84
CA LYS A 57 -16.00 -31.87 18.54
C LYS A 57 -16.55 -32.92 17.59
N GLU A 58 -17.35 -32.52 16.61
CA GLU A 58 -17.96 -33.41 15.62
C GLU A 58 -16.99 -33.78 14.47
N CYS A 59 -15.84 -33.10 14.37
CA CYS A 59 -14.81 -33.40 13.37
C CYS A 59 -14.35 -34.88 13.42
N ASN A 60 -14.52 -35.57 12.29
CA ASN A 60 -14.06 -36.94 12.10
C ASN A 60 -12.65 -36.96 11.48
N LYS A 61 -11.70 -37.66 12.10
CA LYS A 61 -10.30 -37.73 11.64
C LYS A 61 -10.12 -38.43 10.29
N GLU A 62 -11.03 -39.33 9.91
CA GLU A 62 -10.97 -40.10 8.66
C GLU A 62 -11.64 -39.37 7.49
N LYS A 63 -12.31 -38.25 7.76
CA LYS A 63 -13.03 -37.46 6.76
C LYS A 63 -12.45 -36.06 6.65
N GLN A 64 -12.71 -35.42 5.52
CA GLN A 64 -12.51 -33.98 5.38
C GLN A 64 -13.71 -33.27 6.03
N ASN A 65 -13.43 -32.43 7.02
CA ASN A 65 -14.47 -31.68 7.74
C ASN A 65 -14.51 -30.26 7.16
N ILE A 66 -15.70 -29.74 6.89
CA ILE A 66 -15.87 -28.43 6.24
C ILE A 66 -16.81 -27.58 7.08
N LEU A 67 -16.40 -26.34 7.37
CA LEU A 67 -17.22 -25.31 8.02
C LEU A 67 -17.34 -24.12 7.07
N PHE A 68 -18.56 -23.59 6.92
CA PHE A 68 -18.83 -22.36 6.18
C PHE A 68 -19.20 -21.27 7.17
N LEU A 69 -18.53 -20.12 7.09
CA LEU A 69 -18.81 -18.92 7.86
C LEU A 69 -19.11 -17.80 6.87
N ASP A 70 -20.31 -17.23 6.98
CA ASP A 70 -20.77 -16.14 6.14
C ASP A 70 -20.89 -14.87 6.99
N GLU A 71 -20.16 -13.83 6.61
CA GLU A 71 -20.03 -12.54 7.31
C GLU A 71 -19.83 -12.67 8.83
N PRO A 72 -18.83 -13.44 9.32
CA PRO A 72 -18.63 -13.63 10.75
C PRO A 72 -18.11 -12.36 11.47
N ASP A 73 -17.85 -11.29 10.73
CA ASP A 73 -17.43 -9.97 11.20
C ASP A 73 -18.58 -9.06 11.65
N VAL A 74 -19.83 -9.42 11.35
CA VAL A 74 -21.01 -8.63 11.70
C VAL A 74 -21.06 -8.37 13.20
N HIS A 75 -21.20 -7.09 13.59
CA HIS A 75 -21.19 -6.60 14.98
C HIS A 75 -19.88 -6.81 15.78
N LEU A 76 -18.79 -7.29 15.16
CA LEU A 76 -17.48 -7.44 15.81
C LEU A 76 -16.58 -6.24 15.53
N HIS A 77 -15.97 -5.66 16.56
CA HIS A 77 -14.87 -4.70 16.39
C HIS A 77 -13.63 -5.43 15.82
N PRO A 78 -12.75 -4.78 15.03
CA PRO A 78 -11.55 -5.39 14.46
C PRO A 78 -10.72 -6.27 15.42
N ASP A 79 -10.57 -5.87 16.68
CA ASP A 79 -9.84 -6.67 17.68
C ASP A 79 -10.50 -8.03 17.97
N LEU A 80 -11.83 -8.06 18.05
CA LEU A 80 -12.60 -9.30 18.24
C LEU A 80 -12.53 -10.19 16.99
N GLN A 81 -12.50 -9.58 15.81
CA GLN A 81 -12.33 -10.31 14.54
C GLN A 81 -10.95 -10.97 14.46
N ALA A 82 -9.88 -10.26 14.85
CA ALA A 82 -8.54 -10.83 14.91
C ALA A 82 -8.45 -12.02 15.89
N ARG A 83 -9.15 -11.94 17.02
CA ARG A 83 -9.25 -13.05 17.99
C ARG A 83 -10.02 -14.22 17.46
N LEU A 84 -11.16 -13.98 16.79
CA LEU A 84 -11.90 -14.99 16.08
C LEU A 84 -10.99 -15.72 15.08
N CYS A 85 -10.21 -14.97 14.28
CA CYS A 85 -9.25 -15.55 13.34
C CYS A 85 -8.21 -16.43 14.04
N ASN A 86 -7.62 -15.98 15.15
CA ASN A 86 -6.69 -16.79 15.93
C ASN A 86 -7.33 -18.07 16.48
N PHE A 87 -8.57 -17.98 16.92
CA PHE A 87 -9.33 -19.13 17.38
C PHE A 87 -9.64 -20.12 16.25
N ILE A 88 -10.08 -19.63 15.09
CA ILE A 88 -10.27 -20.41 13.86
C ILE A 88 -8.97 -21.11 13.47
N ARG A 89 -7.82 -20.42 13.50
CA ARG A 89 -6.49 -21.00 13.24
C ARG A 89 -6.18 -22.15 14.19
N GLU A 90 -6.39 -21.95 15.50
CA GLU A 90 -6.22 -23.03 16.49
C GLU A 90 -7.12 -24.25 16.18
N LEU A 91 -8.32 -24.04 15.63
CA LEU A 91 -9.23 -25.13 15.27
C LEU A 91 -8.73 -25.95 14.07
N VAL A 92 -8.31 -25.27 12.99
CA VAL A 92 -7.83 -25.96 11.78
C VAL A 92 -6.47 -26.61 11.95
N SER A 93 -5.54 -26.00 12.70
CA SER A 93 -4.19 -26.57 12.87
C SER A 93 -4.17 -27.94 13.56
N ASN A 94 -5.24 -28.28 14.29
CA ASN A 94 -5.31 -29.51 15.08
C ASN A 94 -6.13 -30.63 14.42
N LYS A 95 -6.68 -30.40 13.21
CA LYS A 95 -7.69 -31.28 12.59
C LYS A 95 -7.56 -31.32 11.06
N ASN A 96 -8.09 -32.38 10.44
CA ASN A 96 -8.32 -32.42 9.00
C ASN A 96 -9.59 -31.62 8.66
N ALA A 97 -9.51 -30.29 8.78
CA ALA A 97 -10.63 -29.39 8.62
C ALA A 97 -10.31 -28.24 7.67
N ILE A 98 -11.30 -27.84 6.87
CA ILE A 98 -11.27 -26.65 6.01
C ILE A 98 -12.38 -25.71 6.45
N ILE A 99 -12.06 -24.43 6.57
CA ILE A 99 -13.03 -23.38 6.89
C ILE A 99 -13.11 -22.46 5.68
N PHE A 100 -14.30 -22.35 5.09
CA PHE A 100 -14.62 -21.35 4.08
C PHE A 100 -15.21 -20.14 4.79
N LEU A 101 -14.64 -18.97 4.51
CA LEU A 101 -15.05 -17.72 5.13
C LEU A 101 -15.37 -16.71 4.03
N ALA A 102 -16.61 -16.21 4.01
CA ALA A 102 -17.03 -15.07 3.19
C ALA A 102 -17.11 -13.84 4.09
N THR A 103 -16.47 -12.73 3.70
CA THR A 103 -16.42 -11.51 4.50
C THR A 103 -16.10 -10.30 3.64
N HIS A 104 -16.54 -9.14 4.10
CA HIS A 104 -16.09 -7.83 3.63
C HIS A 104 -15.03 -7.21 4.54
N SER A 105 -14.67 -7.88 5.65
CA SER A 105 -13.73 -7.35 6.62
C SER A 105 -12.28 -7.52 6.20
N THR A 106 -11.63 -6.37 6.06
CA THR A 106 -10.19 -6.29 5.84
C THR A 106 -9.38 -6.56 7.12
N ALA A 107 -10.01 -6.50 8.30
CA ALA A 107 -9.37 -6.90 9.55
C ALA A 107 -9.26 -8.42 9.68
N ILE A 108 -10.25 -9.18 9.20
CA ILE A 108 -10.16 -10.65 9.08
C ILE A 108 -9.04 -11.02 8.11
N LEU A 109 -9.01 -10.34 6.96
CA LEU A 109 -7.99 -10.52 5.93
C LEU A 109 -6.57 -10.33 6.49
N GLY A 110 -6.31 -9.20 7.15
CA GLY A 110 -5.02 -8.94 7.81
C GLY A 110 -4.71 -9.94 8.93
N ALA A 111 -5.69 -10.36 9.73
CA ALA A 111 -5.47 -11.33 10.80
C ALA A 111 -5.11 -12.75 10.30
N LEU A 112 -5.42 -13.07 9.05
CA LEU A 112 -5.16 -14.37 8.42
C LEU A 112 -3.98 -14.35 7.44
N GLU A 113 -3.37 -13.19 7.17
CA GLU A 113 -2.35 -13.02 6.11
C GLU A 113 -1.07 -13.84 6.33
N ASP A 114 -0.69 -13.99 7.60
CA ASP A 114 0.50 -14.71 8.05
C ASP A 114 0.25 -16.20 8.31
N PHE A 115 -0.98 -16.69 8.11
CA PHE A 115 -1.28 -18.09 8.29
C PHE A 115 -1.05 -18.87 6.99
N GLU A 116 -0.08 -19.78 6.98
CA GLU A 116 0.32 -20.55 5.78
C GLU A 116 -0.84 -21.34 5.12
N GLY A 117 -1.86 -21.70 5.90
CA GLY A 117 -3.05 -22.39 5.41
C GLY A 117 -4.07 -21.47 4.71
N THR A 118 -3.89 -20.15 4.78
CA THR A 118 -4.84 -19.19 4.21
C THR A 118 -4.71 -19.12 2.70
N HIS A 119 -5.86 -19.27 2.04
CA HIS A 119 -6.01 -19.02 0.61
C HIS A 119 -7.14 -18.03 0.40
N ILE A 120 -7.00 -17.16 -0.58
CA ILE A 120 -7.89 -16.02 -0.81
C ILE A 120 -8.32 -16.01 -2.27
N GLU A 121 -9.57 -15.60 -2.48
CA GLU A 121 -10.11 -15.24 -3.79
C GLU A 121 -11.02 -14.03 -3.60
N PHE A 122 -10.98 -13.09 -4.54
CA PHE A 122 -11.88 -11.95 -4.56
C PHE A 122 -13.01 -12.24 -5.54
N MET A 123 -14.24 -12.28 -5.04
CA MET A 123 -15.40 -12.64 -5.85
C MET A 123 -15.95 -11.41 -6.60
N ILE A 124 -16.11 -11.55 -7.92
CA ILE A 124 -16.80 -10.55 -8.76
C ILE A 124 -18.27 -10.95 -8.92
N ALA A 125 -19.17 -9.96 -9.04
CA ALA A 125 -20.59 -10.20 -9.26
C ALA A 125 -20.83 -11.15 -10.47
N GLY A 126 -21.56 -12.24 -10.22
CA GLY A 126 -21.89 -13.25 -11.24
C GLY A 126 -20.80 -14.31 -11.48
N GLN A 127 -19.67 -14.24 -10.79
CA GLN A 127 -18.64 -15.27 -10.82
C GLN A 127 -19.17 -16.58 -10.19
N LYS A 128 -19.00 -17.70 -10.90
CA LYS A 128 -19.46 -19.03 -10.46
C LYS A 128 -18.32 -19.99 -10.11
N GLU A 129 -17.10 -19.64 -10.49
CA GLU A 129 -15.90 -20.42 -10.24
C GLU A 129 -14.90 -19.56 -9.48
N LEU A 130 -14.46 -20.05 -8.33
CA LEU A 130 -13.52 -19.36 -7.44
C LEU A 130 -12.21 -20.14 -7.41
N ASN A 131 -11.07 -19.47 -7.57
CA ASN A 131 -9.76 -20.09 -7.55
C ASN A 131 -8.92 -19.52 -6.40
N PHE A 132 -9.09 -20.11 -5.23
CA PHE A 132 -8.37 -19.71 -4.03
C PHE A 132 -6.85 -19.86 -4.20
N LYS A 133 -6.13 -18.73 -4.12
CA LYS A 133 -4.67 -18.67 -4.21
C LYS A 133 -4.06 -18.48 -2.83
N LYS A 134 -2.87 -19.02 -2.60
CA LYS A 134 -2.09 -18.66 -1.42
C LYS A 134 -1.78 -17.17 -1.43
N ILE A 135 -1.76 -16.58 -0.25
CA ILE A 135 -1.33 -15.19 -0.08
C ILE A 135 0.18 -15.13 -0.35
N SER A 136 0.55 -14.48 -1.45
CA SER A 136 1.95 -14.22 -1.79
C SER A 136 2.52 -13.05 -0.98
N ASP A 137 3.82 -12.86 -1.03
CA ASP A 137 4.47 -11.74 -0.32
C ASP A 137 4.08 -10.39 -0.92
N GLU A 138 3.78 -10.35 -2.21
CA GLU A 138 3.21 -9.19 -2.91
C GLU A 138 1.82 -8.87 -2.36
N TYR A 139 0.95 -9.88 -2.22
CA TYR A 139 -0.36 -9.71 -1.57
C TYR A 139 -0.21 -9.12 -0.17
N ARG A 140 0.69 -9.64 0.68
CA ARG A 140 0.90 -9.11 2.05
C ARG A 140 1.29 -7.62 2.07
N LYS A 141 1.95 -7.11 1.03
CA LYS A 141 2.32 -5.68 0.97
C LYS A 141 1.18 -4.79 0.51
N ILE A 142 0.31 -5.30 -0.37
CA ILE A 142 -0.85 -4.55 -0.86
C ILE A 142 -2.05 -4.67 0.09
N LEU A 143 -2.18 -5.77 0.84
CA LEU A 143 -3.30 -6.04 1.72
C LEU A 143 -3.53 -4.97 2.79
N PRO A 144 -2.51 -4.45 3.51
CA PRO A 144 -2.68 -3.35 4.46
C PRO A 144 -3.26 -2.07 3.82
N ILE A 145 -3.00 -1.85 2.53
CA ILE A 145 -3.56 -0.72 1.78
C ILE A 145 -5.09 -0.84 1.75
N PHE A 146 -5.60 -2.06 1.55
CA PHE A 146 -7.03 -2.37 1.64
C PHE A 146 -7.51 -2.49 3.11
N GLY A 147 -6.61 -2.89 4.01
CA GLY A 147 -6.76 -3.04 5.47
C GLY A 147 -7.24 -1.82 6.23
N ALA A 148 -6.73 -0.64 5.89
CA ALA A 148 -6.85 0.56 6.71
C ALA A 148 -8.29 1.13 6.85
N HIS A 149 -9.24 0.74 6.00
CA HIS A 149 -10.66 0.94 6.27
C HIS A 149 -11.52 0.06 5.33
N PRO A 150 -12.41 -0.82 5.84
CA PRO A 150 -12.96 -1.92 5.03
C PRO A 150 -13.89 -1.52 3.88
N LEU A 151 -14.52 -0.34 3.93
CA LEU A 151 -15.68 -0.02 3.07
C LEU A 151 -15.87 1.48 2.78
N SER A 152 -14.85 2.33 2.98
CA SER A 152 -15.05 3.78 2.82
C SER A 152 -14.39 4.28 1.54
N ASN A 153 -15.05 5.26 0.92
CA ASN A 153 -14.59 6.15 -0.15
C ASN A 153 -13.11 6.59 -0.14
N LEU A 154 -12.29 6.26 0.86
CA LEU A 154 -10.87 6.58 0.93
C LEU A 154 -10.04 6.03 -0.24
N PHE A 155 -10.35 4.84 -0.77
CA PHE A 155 -9.65 4.30 -1.96
C PHE A 155 -10.05 5.03 -3.24
N ASN A 156 -11.35 5.35 -3.38
CA ASN A 156 -11.82 6.29 -4.41
C ASN A 156 -11.17 7.68 -4.25
N GLN A 157 -10.79 8.06 -3.03
CA GLN A 157 -10.14 9.34 -2.77
C GLN A 157 -8.62 9.31 -2.98
N SER A 158 -7.94 8.17 -2.80
CA SER A 158 -6.47 8.03 -2.85
C SER A 158 -6.06 6.74 -3.59
N PRO A 159 -6.03 6.74 -4.93
CA PRO A 159 -5.63 5.57 -5.72
C PRO A 159 -4.17 5.15 -5.46
N ILE A 160 -3.89 3.84 -5.58
CA ILE A 160 -2.52 3.29 -5.46
C ILE A 160 -1.64 3.83 -6.60
N LEU A 161 -0.41 4.20 -6.26
CA LEU A 161 0.69 4.45 -7.19
C LEU A 161 1.79 3.42 -6.93
N LEU A 162 1.89 2.41 -7.79
CA LEU A 162 3.03 1.49 -7.81
C LEU A 162 4.27 2.21 -8.30
N VAL A 163 5.38 2.01 -7.60
CA VAL A 163 6.70 2.57 -7.94
C VAL A 163 7.77 1.50 -7.80
N GLU A 164 8.89 1.67 -8.50
CA GLU A 164 9.90 0.61 -8.59
C GLU A 164 10.58 0.30 -7.26
N GLY A 165 11.01 1.31 -6.49
CA GLY A 165 11.72 1.08 -5.23
C GLY A 165 11.31 2.00 -4.08
N GLU A 166 11.93 1.76 -2.93
CA GLU A 166 11.71 2.52 -1.69
C GLU A 166 12.08 4.01 -1.83
N ASP A 167 13.12 4.32 -2.62
CA ASP A 167 13.55 5.69 -2.90
C ASP A 167 12.42 6.47 -3.62
N ASP A 168 11.76 5.85 -4.61
CA ASP A 168 10.60 6.42 -5.30
C ASP A 168 9.41 6.59 -4.37
N GLU A 169 9.12 5.56 -3.56
CA GLU A 169 8.03 5.61 -2.58
C GLU A 169 8.22 6.81 -1.65
N ARG A 170 9.45 7.04 -1.19
CA ARG A 170 9.80 8.17 -0.33
C ARG A 170 9.57 9.53 -0.99
N ILE A 171 9.87 9.68 -2.30
CA ILE A 171 9.56 10.90 -3.07
C ILE A 171 8.07 11.20 -2.99
N TRP A 172 7.24 10.21 -3.31
CA TRP A 172 5.80 10.39 -3.41
C TRP A 172 5.14 10.58 -2.04
N GLN A 173 5.58 9.85 -1.01
CA GLN A 173 5.14 10.10 0.37
C GLN A 173 5.41 11.55 0.80
N GLN A 174 6.60 12.09 0.46
CA GLN A 174 6.93 13.48 0.76
C GLN A 174 6.10 14.47 -0.08
N ALA A 175 5.83 14.17 -1.35
CA ALA A 175 4.97 14.98 -2.22
C ALA A 175 3.54 15.08 -1.65
N ILE A 176 2.96 13.95 -1.24
CA ILE A 176 1.63 13.89 -0.62
C ILE A 176 1.59 14.74 0.64
N ARG A 177 2.54 14.55 1.57
CA ARG A 177 2.65 15.33 2.82
C ARG A 177 2.74 16.83 2.55
N THR A 178 3.48 17.25 1.53
CA THR A 178 3.72 18.66 1.21
C THR A 178 2.57 19.30 0.42
N SER A 179 1.77 18.50 -0.30
CA SER A 179 0.68 18.96 -1.16
C SER A 179 -0.52 19.60 -0.45
N ASN A 180 -0.57 19.54 0.88
CA ASN A 180 -1.68 20.03 1.70
C ASN A 180 -3.05 19.44 1.26
N LYS A 181 -3.12 18.10 1.14
CA LYS A 181 -4.30 17.31 0.73
C LYS A 181 -4.75 17.47 -0.72
N LYS A 182 -4.03 18.23 -1.55
CA LYS A 182 -4.32 18.34 -3.00
C LYS A 182 -3.82 17.14 -3.80
N LEU A 183 -2.76 16.47 -3.36
CA LEU A 183 -2.31 15.21 -3.94
C LEU A 183 -2.82 14.05 -3.08
N LYS A 184 -3.64 13.20 -3.68
CA LYS A 184 -4.17 12.00 -3.03
C LYS A 184 -3.75 10.78 -3.82
N LEU A 185 -2.71 10.12 -3.33
CA LEU A 185 -2.14 8.90 -3.88
C LEU A 185 -1.68 8.04 -2.72
N TYR A 186 -1.59 6.74 -2.92
CA TYR A 186 -0.93 5.84 -1.98
C TYR A 186 0.27 5.18 -2.68
N PRO A 187 1.51 5.63 -2.42
CA PRO A 187 2.68 5.06 -3.07
C PRO A 187 3.01 3.70 -2.47
N CYS A 188 3.39 2.74 -3.32
CA CYS A 188 3.75 1.38 -2.91
C CYS A 188 4.94 0.88 -3.74
N SER A 189 6.07 0.64 -3.08
CA SER A 189 7.25 0.02 -3.69
C SER A 189 6.94 -1.42 -4.13
N THR A 190 7.39 -1.78 -5.33
CA THR A 190 7.38 -3.16 -5.83
C THR A 190 8.70 -3.89 -5.56
N ASP A 191 9.66 -3.26 -4.89
CA ASP A 191 11.00 -3.80 -4.60
C ASP A 191 11.76 -4.25 -5.87
N GLY A 192 11.61 -3.44 -6.91
CA GLY A 192 12.25 -3.59 -8.21
C GLY A 192 11.24 -3.73 -9.35
N ILE A 193 11.68 -3.31 -10.54
CA ILE A 193 10.89 -3.37 -11.77
C ILE A 193 10.46 -4.78 -12.16
N SER A 194 11.22 -5.82 -11.77
CA SER A 194 10.91 -7.22 -12.08
C SER A 194 9.59 -7.68 -11.47
N ASN A 195 9.20 -7.11 -10.34
CA ASN A 195 8.00 -7.50 -9.60
C ASN A 195 6.78 -6.67 -10.03
N MET A 196 6.99 -5.53 -10.68
CA MET A 196 5.93 -4.62 -11.12
C MET A 196 4.78 -5.32 -11.86
N PRO A 197 5.01 -6.26 -12.81
CA PRO A 197 3.91 -6.95 -13.50
C PRO A 197 3.03 -7.80 -12.57
N ALA A 198 3.61 -8.43 -11.53
CA ALA A 198 2.86 -9.24 -10.57
C ALA A 198 1.95 -8.35 -9.71
N TYR A 199 2.50 -7.26 -9.18
CA TYR A 199 1.73 -6.26 -8.42
C TYR A 199 0.59 -5.66 -9.25
N GLU A 200 0.83 -5.35 -10.52
CA GLU A 200 -0.20 -4.85 -11.43
C GLU A 200 -1.35 -5.87 -11.58
N GLN A 201 -1.03 -7.15 -11.79
CA GLN A 201 -2.05 -8.19 -11.94
C GLN A 201 -2.87 -8.39 -10.67
N ASP A 202 -2.24 -8.36 -9.50
CA ASP A 202 -2.91 -8.57 -8.22
C ASP A 202 -3.78 -7.38 -7.83
N ILE A 203 -3.28 -6.14 -8.00
CA ILE A 203 -4.08 -4.93 -7.75
C ILE A 203 -5.26 -4.84 -8.72
N GLU A 204 -5.08 -5.19 -9.99
CA GLU A 204 -6.19 -5.17 -10.94
C GLU A 204 -7.30 -6.16 -10.55
N GLN A 205 -6.94 -7.38 -10.10
CA GLN A 205 -7.90 -8.35 -9.58
C GLN A 205 -8.68 -7.81 -8.37
N ILE A 206 -7.98 -7.23 -7.40
CA ILE A 206 -8.60 -6.68 -6.18
C ILE A 206 -9.52 -5.50 -6.52
N ILE A 207 -9.04 -4.55 -7.33
CA ILE A 207 -9.81 -3.36 -7.72
C ILE A 207 -11.08 -3.76 -8.46
N MET A 208 -10.99 -4.72 -9.39
CA MET A 208 -12.15 -5.19 -10.15
C MET A 208 -13.20 -5.90 -9.31
N ALA A 209 -12.81 -6.51 -8.20
CA ALA A 209 -13.73 -7.24 -7.33
C ALA A 209 -14.33 -6.39 -6.21
N VAL A 210 -13.58 -5.41 -5.70
CA VAL A 210 -13.98 -4.65 -4.51
C VAL A 210 -14.66 -3.31 -4.88
N TYR A 211 -14.39 -2.74 -6.06
CA TYR A 211 -14.83 -1.36 -6.38
C TYR A 211 -15.31 -1.19 -7.83
N ASP A 212 -16.43 -0.50 -8.03
CA ASP A 212 -16.99 -0.25 -9.38
C ASP A 212 -16.13 0.72 -10.23
N ASP A 213 -15.62 1.81 -9.61
CA ASP A 213 -14.98 2.95 -10.30
C ASP A 213 -13.54 3.25 -9.83
N ALA A 214 -12.86 2.31 -9.16
CA ALA A 214 -11.48 2.54 -8.74
C ALA A 214 -10.48 2.40 -9.91
N SER A 215 -9.42 3.20 -9.85
CA SER A 215 -8.26 3.13 -10.76
C SER A 215 -6.97 3.09 -9.95
N ALA A 216 -5.95 2.42 -10.47
CA ALA A 216 -4.59 2.49 -9.92
C ALA A 216 -3.60 2.99 -10.98
N PHE A 217 -2.41 3.34 -10.51
CA PHE A 217 -1.33 3.89 -11.32
C PHE A 217 -0.07 3.08 -11.10
N SER A 218 0.76 2.96 -12.14
CA SER A 218 2.14 2.50 -11.99
C SER A 218 3.10 3.46 -12.69
N LEU A 219 4.20 3.79 -12.02
CA LEU A 219 5.23 4.66 -12.52
C LEU A 219 6.55 3.91 -12.57
N ARG A 220 7.24 4.05 -13.70
CA ARG A 220 8.53 3.45 -13.98
C ARG A 220 9.55 4.50 -14.36
N ASP A 221 10.80 4.17 -14.09
CA ASP A 221 11.93 4.81 -14.71
C ASP A 221 11.94 4.48 -16.21
N LYS A 222 12.53 5.39 -16.99
CA LYS A 222 12.71 5.17 -18.43
C LYS A 222 13.86 4.21 -18.70
N ASP A 223 14.88 4.27 -17.86
CA ASP A 223 16.14 3.55 -18.05
C ASP A 223 16.67 3.70 -19.48
N GLU A 224 17.20 2.63 -20.06
CA GLU A 224 17.59 2.55 -21.48
C GLU A 224 16.41 2.10 -22.37
N ASN A 225 15.22 1.94 -21.80
CA ASN A 225 14.03 1.51 -22.50
C ASN A 225 13.35 2.68 -23.23
N THR A 226 12.93 2.41 -24.47
CA THR A 226 12.23 3.38 -25.33
C THR A 226 10.85 2.90 -25.76
N SER A 227 10.42 1.76 -25.23
CA SER A 227 9.13 1.15 -25.53
C SER A 227 7.99 1.90 -24.86
N ASN A 228 6.97 2.25 -25.64
CA ASN A 228 5.70 2.73 -25.10
C ASN A 228 5.03 1.61 -24.30
N ILE A 229 4.46 1.97 -23.15
CA ILE A 229 3.64 1.07 -22.34
C ILE A 229 2.16 1.42 -22.51
N GLU A 230 1.34 0.44 -22.85
CA GLU A 230 -0.12 0.60 -22.94
C GLU A 230 -0.75 0.58 -21.55
N ASP A 231 -1.97 1.05 -21.34
CA ASP A 231 -2.64 0.90 -20.04
C ASP A 231 -3.19 -0.53 -19.86
N LEU A 232 -3.37 -0.97 -18.61
CA LEU A 232 -4.21 -2.14 -18.30
C LEU A 232 -5.67 -1.69 -18.11
N LYS A 233 -6.59 -2.61 -17.81
CA LYS A 233 -8.03 -2.28 -17.74
C LYS A 233 -8.33 -1.24 -16.66
N LYS A 234 -7.73 -1.39 -15.48
CA LYS A 234 -7.94 -0.49 -14.33
C LYS A 234 -6.65 0.21 -13.87
N ILE A 235 -5.51 -0.10 -14.51
CA ILE A 235 -4.21 0.48 -14.16
C ILE A 235 -3.69 1.35 -15.30
N LYS A 236 -3.52 2.65 -15.04
CA LYS A 236 -2.82 3.54 -15.98
C LYS A 236 -1.33 3.47 -15.73
N ARG A 237 -0.55 3.27 -16.80
CA ARG A 237 0.89 3.02 -16.72
C ARG A 237 1.68 4.20 -17.27
N PHE A 238 2.67 4.63 -16.48
CA PHE A 238 3.52 5.80 -16.76
C PHE A 238 4.99 5.39 -16.79
N ILE A 239 5.74 6.08 -17.62
CA ILE A 239 7.20 6.04 -17.69
C ILE A 239 7.64 7.50 -17.56
N LEU A 240 8.67 7.76 -16.76
CA LEU A 240 9.27 9.09 -16.69
C LEU A 240 9.83 9.51 -18.06
N ASN A 241 9.84 10.81 -18.32
CA ASN A 241 10.49 11.36 -19.51
C ASN A 241 11.99 11.60 -19.29
N CYS A 242 12.48 11.48 -18.05
CA CYS A 242 13.90 11.39 -17.72
C CYS A 242 14.32 9.94 -17.46
N ARG A 243 15.63 9.66 -17.44
CA ARG A 243 16.16 8.30 -17.28
C ARG A 243 15.64 7.63 -16.02
N ALA A 244 15.78 8.27 -14.87
CA ALA A 244 15.33 7.75 -13.59
C ALA A 244 14.82 8.87 -12.67
N ALA A 245 14.20 8.51 -11.55
CA ALA A 245 13.76 9.47 -10.54
C ALA A 245 14.89 10.37 -10.02
N GLU A 246 16.15 9.88 -9.95
CA GLU A 246 17.30 10.72 -9.59
C GLU A 246 17.47 11.95 -10.49
N ASN A 247 17.12 11.84 -11.78
CA ASN A 247 17.23 12.95 -12.72
C ASN A 247 16.30 14.12 -12.39
N LEU A 248 15.22 13.87 -11.64
CA LEU A 248 14.34 14.93 -11.14
C LEU A 248 15.07 15.89 -10.18
N LEU A 249 16.12 15.42 -9.49
CA LEU A 249 16.95 16.27 -8.60
C LEU A 249 17.52 17.48 -9.36
N LEU A 250 17.90 17.25 -10.61
CA LEU A 250 18.48 18.26 -11.48
C LEU A 250 17.39 18.92 -12.32
N THR A 251 16.19 19.18 -11.80
CA THR A 251 15.19 20.05 -12.47
C THR A 251 15.27 21.44 -11.87
N ASP A 252 14.90 22.46 -12.65
CA ASP A 252 15.08 23.86 -12.23
C ASP A 252 14.32 24.16 -10.94
N GLN A 253 13.10 23.62 -10.80
CA GLN A 253 12.27 23.80 -9.61
C GLN A 253 12.84 23.11 -8.36
N VAL A 254 13.53 21.97 -8.52
CA VAL A 254 14.15 21.28 -7.38
C VAL A 254 15.39 22.04 -6.91
N LEU A 255 16.23 22.50 -7.85
CA LEU A 255 17.38 23.34 -7.52
C LEU A 255 16.95 24.66 -6.87
N GLU A 256 15.89 25.29 -7.38
CA GLU A 256 15.29 26.49 -6.77
C GLU A 256 14.77 26.21 -5.35
N THR A 257 14.11 25.07 -5.14
CA THR A 257 13.67 24.63 -3.80
C THR A 257 14.84 24.41 -2.84
N LEU A 258 16.02 24.12 -3.37
CA LEU A 258 17.28 23.97 -2.66
C LEU A 258 18.12 25.27 -2.66
N ASP A 259 17.52 26.42 -2.97
CA ASP A 259 18.17 27.74 -3.03
C ASP A 259 19.45 27.75 -3.88
N LEU A 260 19.47 26.99 -4.99
CA LEU A 260 20.65 26.80 -5.84
C LEU A 260 20.30 27.04 -7.30
N THR A 261 21.22 27.64 -8.06
CA THR A 261 21.10 27.73 -9.52
C THR A 261 21.92 26.61 -10.18
N TRP A 262 21.54 26.27 -11.42
CA TRP A 262 22.29 25.30 -12.21
C TRP A 262 23.77 25.69 -12.38
N ASP A 263 24.05 26.95 -12.74
CA ASP A 263 25.43 27.45 -12.93
C ASP A 263 26.26 27.41 -11.65
N GLU A 264 25.64 27.60 -10.49
CA GLU A 264 26.31 27.44 -9.20
C GLU A 264 26.66 25.97 -8.96
N LEU A 265 25.74 25.04 -9.20
CA LEU A 265 26.00 23.61 -9.06
C LEU A 265 27.13 23.15 -10.00
N VAL A 266 27.13 23.59 -11.25
CA VAL A 266 28.20 23.28 -12.22
C VAL A 266 29.56 23.74 -11.69
N ARG A 267 29.68 24.99 -11.20
CA ARG A 267 30.94 25.49 -10.60
C ARG A 267 31.40 24.65 -9.41
N ARG A 268 30.47 24.17 -8.59
CA ARG A 268 30.79 23.27 -7.46
C ARG A 268 31.28 21.90 -7.95
N ILE A 269 30.66 21.34 -8.98
CA ILE A 269 31.11 20.09 -9.62
C ILE A 269 32.52 20.25 -10.19
N GLU A 270 32.81 21.34 -10.89
CA GLU A 270 34.14 21.58 -11.46
C GLU A 270 35.22 21.75 -10.37
N THR A 271 34.88 22.47 -9.30
CA THR A 271 35.74 22.59 -8.13
C THR A 271 35.98 21.23 -7.48
N TRP A 272 34.95 20.39 -7.39
CA TRP A 272 35.06 19.05 -6.83
C TRP A 272 35.95 18.14 -7.70
N LEU A 273 35.77 18.14 -9.03
CA LEU A 273 36.60 17.39 -9.96
C LEU A 273 38.07 17.79 -9.87
N SER A 274 38.36 19.07 -9.69
CA SER A 274 39.74 19.56 -9.55
C SER A 274 40.41 19.04 -8.26
N ASN A 275 39.64 18.84 -7.20
CA ASN A 275 40.15 18.56 -5.85
C ASN A 275 40.03 17.09 -5.39
N LYS A 276 39.20 16.28 -6.06
CA LYS A 276 38.77 14.95 -5.59
C LYS A 276 39.05 13.82 -6.58
N GLN A 277 40.20 13.86 -7.23
CA GLN A 277 40.62 12.87 -8.25
C GLN A 277 40.66 11.42 -7.74
N SER A 278 40.85 11.21 -6.43
CA SER A 278 40.88 9.88 -5.81
C SER A 278 39.51 9.41 -5.28
N HIS A 279 38.44 10.18 -5.47
CA HIS A 279 37.11 9.79 -4.99
C HIS A 279 36.56 8.60 -5.78
N PRO A 280 35.88 7.63 -5.15
CA PRO A 280 35.33 6.46 -5.86
C PRO A 280 34.45 6.82 -7.06
N HIS A 281 33.62 7.87 -6.92
CA HIS A 281 32.71 8.31 -7.98
C HIS A 281 33.30 9.38 -8.92
N TYR A 282 34.62 9.66 -8.85
CA TYR A 282 35.28 10.69 -9.67
C TYR A 282 35.03 10.47 -11.15
N GLN A 283 35.23 9.23 -11.62
CA GLN A 283 35.07 8.91 -13.04
C GLN A 283 33.63 9.11 -13.53
N VAL A 284 32.63 8.78 -12.71
CA VAL A 284 31.21 8.96 -13.06
C VAL A 284 30.86 10.44 -13.14
N MET A 285 31.34 11.24 -12.19
CA MET A 285 31.15 12.69 -12.23
C MET A 285 31.87 13.35 -13.43
N LEU A 286 33.06 12.84 -13.79
CA LEU A 286 33.77 13.29 -15.00
C LEU A 286 32.99 12.93 -16.27
N ASN A 287 32.48 11.70 -16.36
CA ASN A 287 31.62 11.28 -17.46
C ASN A 287 30.33 12.13 -17.55
N PHE A 288 29.77 12.55 -16.40
CA PHE A 288 28.64 13.46 -16.37
C PHE A 288 29.00 14.82 -16.96
N LYS A 289 30.17 15.38 -16.61
CA LYS A 289 30.69 16.59 -17.25
C LYS A 289 30.91 16.41 -18.76
N ASP A 290 31.56 15.32 -19.16
CA ASP A 290 31.90 15.03 -20.57
C ASP A 290 30.65 14.78 -21.44
N SER A 291 29.53 14.39 -20.82
CA SER A 291 28.22 14.32 -21.49
C SER A 291 27.61 15.69 -21.82
N GLY A 292 28.28 16.79 -21.43
CA GLY A 292 27.71 18.13 -21.47
C GLY A 292 26.70 18.38 -20.35
N TYR A 293 26.82 17.64 -19.25
CA TYR A 293 25.88 17.62 -18.13
C TYR A 293 24.46 17.27 -18.56
N ASP A 294 24.27 16.11 -19.21
CA ASP A 294 22.93 15.64 -19.59
C ASP A 294 22.06 15.34 -18.35
N ARG A 295 21.36 16.36 -17.87
CA ARG A 295 20.50 16.30 -16.68
C ARG A 295 19.36 15.29 -16.85
N GLN A 296 18.93 15.01 -18.08
CA GLN A 296 17.72 14.23 -18.35
C GLN A 296 18.00 12.75 -18.54
N ASN A 297 19.07 12.39 -19.26
CA ASN A 297 19.33 11.00 -19.65
C ASN A 297 20.61 10.39 -19.06
N PHE A 298 21.45 11.17 -18.37
CA PHE A 298 22.61 10.60 -17.70
C PHE A 298 22.20 9.76 -16.49
N ASN A 299 22.89 8.65 -16.24
CA ASN A 299 22.65 7.83 -15.06
C ASN A 299 23.25 8.49 -13.80
N LEU A 300 22.41 9.11 -12.98
CA LEU A 300 22.84 9.81 -11.77
C LEU A 300 22.94 8.91 -10.54
N LYS A 301 22.61 7.62 -10.64
CA LYS A 301 22.46 6.70 -9.50
C LYS A 301 23.66 6.74 -8.56
N GLU A 302 24.88 6.66 -9.08
CA GLU A 302 26.11 6.63 -8.28
C GLU A 302 26.50 8.01 -7.71
N ILE A 303 26.17 9.10 -8.40
CA ILE A 303 26.60 10.45 -8.02
C ILE A 303 25.52 11.29 -7.33
N ARG A 304 24.28 10.81 -7.19
CA ARG A 304 23.17 11.58 -6.57
C ARG A 304 23.50 12.12 -5.18
N ASN A 305 24.19 11.32 -4.37
CA ASN A 305 24.59 11.71 -3.02
C ASN A 305 25.79 12.67 -3.01
N ASP A 306 26.70 12.55 -3.98
CA ASP A 306 27.78 13.53 -4.17
C ASP A 306 27.20 14.88 -4.60
N LEU A 307 26.20 14.88 -5.50
CA LEU A 307 25.48 16.09 -5.90
C LEU A 307 24.78 16.73 -4.69
N MET A 308 24.13 15.94 -3.82
CA MET A 308 23.56 16.47 -2.58
C MET A 308 24.61 17.03 -1.61
N TYR A 309 25.78 16.40 -1.53
CA TYR A 309 26.90 16.93 -0.75
C TYR A 309 27.33 18.30 -1.29
N LEU A 310 27.41 18.48 -2.61
CA LEU A 310 27.73 19.76 -3.25
C LEU A 310 26.62 20.81 -3.10
N ILE A 311 25.35 20.39 -2.97
CA ILE A 311 24.22 21.29 -2.74
C ILE A 311 24.23 21.84 -1.29
N GLU A 312 24.86 21.14 -0.35
CA GLU A 312 25.07 21.57 1.05
C GLU A 312 23.76 21.85 1.82
N LYS A 313 22.67 21.14 1.49
CA LYS A 313 21.39 21.24 2.20
C LYS A 313 21.16 20.00 3.07
N PRO A 314 20.60 20.16 4.29
CA PRO A 314 20.38 19.05 5.23
C PRO A 314 19.09 18.28 4.91
N VAL A 315 18.93 17.89 3.64
CA VAL A 315 17.80 17.08 3.16
C VAL A 315 18.35 16.01 2.22
N SER A 316 17.68 14.86 2.14
CA SER A 316 18.01 13.86 1.13
C SER A 316 17.39 14.24 -0.22
N TRP A 317 17.90 13.70 -1.32
CA TRP A 317 17.48 14.05 -2.68
C TRP A 317 16.00 13.71 -2.92
N GLU A 318 15.52 12.58 -2.39
CA GLU A 318 14.13 12.11 -2.48
C GLU A 318 13.18 13.12 -1.83
N VAL A 319 13.57 13.61 -0.64
CA VAL A 319 12.80 14.59 0.12
C VAL A 319 12.78 15.94 -0.60
N ALA A 320 13.88 16.33 -1.25
CA ALA A 320 13.94 17.57 -2.03
C ALA A 320 12.99 17.52 -3.24
N ILE A 321 13.02 16.43 -4.00
CA ILE A 321 12.10 16.22 -5.15
C ILE A 321 10.65 16.20 -4.67
N GLY A 322 10.35 15.37 -3.65
CA GLY A 322 8.99 15.23 -3.14
C GLY A 322 8.43 16.56 -2.60
N LYS A 323 9.23 17.34 -1.86
CA LYS A 323 8.83 18.69 -1.40
C LYS A 323 8.51 19.61 -2.59
N THR A 324 9.31 19.55 -3.64
CA THR A 324 9.13 20.37 -4.84
C THR A 324 7.83 20.02 -5.55
N ILE A 325 7.61 18.74 -5.87
CA ILE A 325 6.37 18.27 -6.49
C ILE A 325 5.16 18.66 -5.64
N GLY A 326 5.20 18.39 -4.33
CA GLY A 326 4.10 18.72 -3.43
C GLY A 326 3.81 20.22 -3.35
N LYS A 327 4.84 21.09 -3.31
CA LYS A 327 4.65 22.55 -3.34
C LYS A 327 4.00 23.01 -4.64
N LEU A 328 4.46 22.51 -5.78
CA LEU A 328 3.90 22.86 -7.09
C LEU A 328 2.44 22.42 -7.22
N VAL A 329 2.11 21.21 -6.74
CA VAL A 329 0.71 20.75 -6.68
C VAL A 329 -0.12 21.61 -5.72
N ALA A 330 0.40 21.93 -4.53
CA ALA A 330 -0.29 22.74 -3.54
C ALA A 330 -0.66 24.14 -4.08
N LYS A 331 0.23 24.73 -4.88
CA LYS A 331 0.07 26.07 -5.47
C LYS A 331 -0.58 26.09 -6.85
N ASP A 332 -0.94 24.94 -7.41
CA ASP A 332 -1.44 24.81 -8.78
C ASP A 332 -0.45 25.31 -9.85
N GLU A 333 0.86 25.17 -9.57
CA GLU A 333 1.97 25.64 -10.41
C GLU A 333 2.57 24.54 -11.30
N LEU A 334 2.17 23.27 -11.13
CA LEU A 334 2.56 22.18 -12.01
C LEU A 334 1.78 22.31 -13.35
N LYS A 335 2.47 22.53 -14.48
CA LYS A 335 1.85 22.84 -15.79
C LYS A 335 2.12 21.75 -16.83
N LYS A 336 1.13 21.44 -17.68
CA LYS A 336 1.22 20.41 -18.75
C LYS A 336 2.16 20.80 -19.90
N ASN A 337 2.12 22.06 -20.33
CA ASN A 337 2.83 22.53 -21.51
C ASN A 337 4.19 23.10 -21.14
N THR A 338 5.19 22.23 -21.04
CA THR A 338 6.59 22.63 -20.89
C THR A 338 7.24 22.75 -22.27
N ALA A 339 8.22 23.65 -22.39
CA ALA A 339 8.95 23.81 -23.64
C ALA A 339 9.77 22.53 -23.93
N PRO A 340 9.93 22.11 -25.20
CA PRO A 340 10.86 21.05 -25.56
C PRO A 340 12.28 21.38 -25.04
N ASN A 341 12.99 20.38 -24.49
CA ASN A 341 14.31 20.54 -23.88
C ASN A 341 14.37 21.50 -22.68
N SER A 342 13.23 21.76 -22.01
CA SER A 342 13.26 22.44 -20.71
C SER A 342 13.67 21.47 -19.60
N HIS A 343 14.44 21.95 -18.64
CA HIS A 343 14.72 21.22 -17.39
C HIS A 343 13.61 21.42 -16.35
N ASP A 344 12.39 21.58 -16.84
CA ASP A 344 11.18 21.71 -16.02
C ASP A 344 10.79 20.33 -15.46
N ILE A 345 10.48 20.27 -14.17
CA ILE A 345 10.07 19.03 -13.52
C ILE A 345 8.84 18.38 -14.17
N ALA A 346 7.89 19.16 -14.68
CA ALA A 346 6.73 18.62 -15.37
C ALA A 346 7.10 17.99 -16.73
N ALA A 347 8.15 18.50 -17.39
CA ALA A 347 8.69 17.89 -18.61
C ALA A 347 9.27 16.49 -18.32
N TYR A 348 9.96 16.34 -17.19
CA TYR A 348 10.60 15.09 -16.77
C TYR A 348 9.59 14.07 -16.23
N LEU A 349 8.52 14.51 -15.57
CA LEU A 349 7.42 13.64 -15.12
C LEU A 349 6.57 13.14 -16.30
N GLY A 350 6.45 13.94 -17.36
CA GLY A 350 5.67 13.62 -18.55
C GLY A 350 4.19 14.01 -18.44
N GLU A 351 3.61 14.39 -19.59
CA GLU A 351 2.30 15.02 -19.67
C GLU A 351 1.16 14.18 -19.08
N ARG A 352 1.14 12.87 -19.37
CA ARG A 352 0.12 11.93 -18.87
C ARG A 352 0.12 11.83 -17.35
N LEU A 353 1.30 11.79 -16.74
CA LEU A 353 1.42 11.76 -15.27
C LEU A 353 1.00 13.10 -14.67
N VAL A 354 1.53 14.20 -15.20
CA VAL A 354 1.19 15.57 -14.77
C VAL A 354 -0.31 15.82 -14.84
N GLU A 355 -0.99 15.33 -15.87
CA GLU A 355 -2.44 15.40 -15.98
C GLU A 355 -3.14 14.77 -14.77
N ILE A 356 -2.76 13.57 -14.34
CA ILE A 356 -3.38 12.93 -13.17
C ILE A 356 -3.08 13.68 -11.88
N LEU A 357 -1.84 14.15 -11.71
CA LEU A 357 -1.43 14.94 -10.55
C LEU A 357 -2.23 16.25 -10.42
N ILE A 358 -2.67 16.82 -11.55
CA ILE A 358 -3.48 18.03 -11.59
C ILE A 358 -4.99 17.71 -11.52
N THR A 359 -5.46 16.63 -12.14
CA THR A 359 -6.90 16.33 -12.34
C THR A 359 -7.51 15.56 -11.18
N ASN A 360 -6.72 14.92 -10.31
CA ASN A 360 -7.18 14.37 -9.03
C ASN A 360 -7.72 15.44 -8.04
N LYS A 361 -7.93 16.67 -8.51
CA LYS A 361 -8.65 17.77 -7.85
C LYS A 361 -10.17 17.64 -7.96
N ASP A 362 -10.70 17.02 -9.02
CA ASP A 362 -12.12 17.17 -9.43
C ASP A 362 -12.96 15.87 -9.50
N SER A 363 -12.44 14.70 -9.14
CA SER A 363 -13.25 13.44 -9.11
C SER A 363 -14.29 13.36 -7.98
N ASN A 364 -14.51 14.46 -7.25
CA ASN A 364 -15.65 14.64 -6.36
C ASN A 364 -16.69 15.55 -7.03
N ILE A 365 -17.68 14.98 -7.71
CA ILE A 365 -19.12 15.35 -7.73
C ILE A 365 -19.80 14.38 -8.70
N SER A 366 -20.19 13.20 -8.20
CA SER A 366 -21.49 12.60 -8.54
C SER A 366 -21.82 11.49 -7.56
N ASN A 367 -22.09 11.88 -6.30
CA ASN A 367 -23.04 11.11 -5.50
C ASN A 367 -24.40 11.23 -6.21
N LYS A 368 -24.69 10.30 -7.12
CA LYS A 368 -26.09 10.00 -7.45
C LYS A 368 -26.66 9.25 -6.26
N VAL A 369 -27.27 10.03 -5.37
CA VAL A 369 -28.43 9.58 -4.62
C VAL A 369 -29.40 8.96 -5.63
N ASN A 370 -29.63 7.66 -5.47
CA ASN A 370 -30.92 7.01 -5.68
C ASN A 370 -30.93 5.69 -4.92
#